data_AF-A0A127JVL1-F1
#
_entry.id   AF-A0A127JVL1-F1
#
_cell.length_a   1.000
_cell.length_b   1.000
_cell.length_c   1.000
_cell.angle_alpha   90.00
_cell.angle_beta   90.00
_cell.angle_gamma   90.00
#
_symmetry.space_group_name_H-M   'P 1'
#
loop_
_entity.id
_entity.type
_entity.pdbx_description
1 polymer ?
#
loop_
_entity_poly.entity_id
_entity_poly.type
_entity_poly.pdbx_seq_one_letter_code
_entity_poly.pdbx_strand_id
1 'polypeptide(L)'
;MTAAESRRGDTLGGVPVYMTYLGSAEAFLRGADVLAEKHAQTAIPHAFLVAHTLECLLKAYVAKRLGGDKELRKDAKLRHNLQALWARAHAEGLDVAPIPPGWVSQLSQLHSDPYYLRYSTGVNAIVSPGLQPMMSELQQLAVLVRSVVTGV
;
A
#
# COMPACT_ATOMS: atom_id res chain seq x y z
N MET A 1 -3.64 8.83 31.70
CA MET A 1 -4.10 8.33 30.38
C MET A 1 -4.54 6.90 30.56
N THR A 2 -5.84 6.62 30.47
CA THR A 2 -6.37 5.29 30.81
C THR A 2 -6.19 4.31 29.64
N ALA A 3 -6.09 3.01 29.91
CA ALA A 3 -5.98 1.97 28.87
C ALA A 3 -7.19 1.91 27.92
N ALA A 4 -8.28 2.60 28.24
CA ALA A 4 -9.48 2.73 27.41
C ALA A 4 -9.32 3.83 26.32
N GLU A 5 -8.58 4.90 26.59
CA GLU A 5 -8.34 5.97 25.60
C GLU A 5 -7.33 5.56 24.53
N SER A 6 -6.43 4.63 24.84
CA SER A 6 -5.46 4.10 23.88
C SER A 6 -6.10 3.29 22.75
N ARG A 7 -7.30 2.72 22.93
CA ARG A 7 -7.94 1.81 21.95
C ARG A 7 -8.81 2.52 20.90
N ARG A 8 -9.16 3.80 21.08
CA ARG A 8 -10.04 4.53 20.16
C ARG A 8 -9.43 4.76 18.77
N GLY A 9 -8.11 4.63 18.62
CA GLY A 9 -7.41 4.81 17.34
C GLY A 9 -7.22 3.53 16.53
N ASP A 10 -7.49 2.36 17.09
CA ASP A 10 -7.07 1.07 16.51
C ASP A 10 -8.23 0.27 15.91
N THR A 11 -9.45 0.82 15.97
CA THR A 11 -10.66 0.20 15.41
C THR A 11 -11.57 1.22 14.74
N LEU A 12 -12.27 0.81 13.69
CA LEU A 12 -13.33 1.55 13.01
C LEU A 12 -14.63 0.73 13.11
N GLY A 13 -15.64 1.23 13.84
CA GLY A 13 -16.88 0.47 14.05
C GLY A 13 -16.68 -0.89 14.74
N GLY A 14 -15.65 -1.01 15.59
CA GLY A 14 -15.27 -2.28 16.24
C GLY A 14 -14.39 -3.20 15.39
N VAL A 15 -14.16 -2.87 14.12
CA VAL A 15 -13.26 -3.62 13.24
C VAL A 15 -11.82 -3.13 13.41
N PRO A 16 -10.82 -4.01 13.63
CA PRO A 16 -9.42 -3.59 13.71
C PRO A 16 -8.96 -2.84 12.47
N VAL A 17 -8.18 -1.78 12.64
CA VAL A 17 -7.74 -0.91 11.54
C VAL A 17 -6.96 -1.65 10.45
N TYR A 18 -6.17 -2.68 10.81
CA TYR A 18 -5.47 -3.50 9.84
C TYR A 18 -6.42 -4.25 8.88
N MET A 19 -7.63 -4.63 9.36
CA MET A 19 -8.65 -5.23 8.50
C MET A 19 -9.28 -4.21 7.56
N THR A 20 -9.41 -2.96 7.99
CA THR A 20 -9.90 -1.90 7.10
C THR A 20 -8.91 -1.61 5.96
N TYR A 21 -7.60 -1.60 6.26
CA TYR A 21 -6.58 -1.48 5.23
C TYR A 21 -6.61 -2.68 4.27
N LEU A 22 -6.71 -3.90 4.79
CA LEU A 22 -6.81 -5.10 3.96
C LEU A 22 -8.04 -5.07 3.05
N GLY A 23 -9.22 -4.73 3.59
CA GLY A 23 -10.45 -4.64 2.80
C GLY A 23 -10.36 -3.57 1.70
N SER A 24 -9.75 -2.42 1.97
CA SER A 24 -9.47 -1.41 0.95
C SER A 24 -8.49 -1.93 -0.13
N ALA A 25 -7.42 -2.60 0.27
CA ALA A 25 -6.46 -3.18 -0.67
C ALA A 25 -7.14 -4.17 -1.62
N GLU A 26 -7.98 -5.08 -1.10
CA GLU A 26 -8.71 -6.05 -1.93
C GLU A 26 -9.68 -5.37 -2.90
N ALA A 27 -10.35 -4.29 -2.47
CA ALA A 27 -11.24 -3.53 -3.34
C ALA A 27 -10.48 -2.80 -4.46
N PHE A 28 -9.34 -2.17 -4.12
CA PHE A 28 -8.50 -1.48 -5.10
C PHE A 28 -7.82 -2.44 -6.06
N LEU A 29 -7.39 -3.62 -5.60
CA LEU A 29 -6.78 -4.65 -6.44
C LEU A 29 -7.75 -5.09 -7.55
N ARG A 30 -9.02 -5.36 -7.21
CA ARG A 30 -10.05 -5.67 -8.22
C ARG A 30 -10.24 -4.54 -9.23
N GLY A 31 -10.19 -3.29 -8.76
CA GLY A 31 -10.25 -2.12 -9.64
C GLY A 31 -9.03 -2.02 -10.56
N ALA A 32 -7.83 -2.31 -10.04
CA ALA A 32 -6.60 -2.33 -10.82
C ALA A 32 -6.64 -3.42 -11.90
N ASP A 33 -7.12 -4.62 -11.57
CA ASP A 33 -7.30 -5.72 -12.53
C ASP A 33 -8.22 -5.31 -13.69
N VAL A 34 -9.35 -4.65 -13.41
CA VAL A 34 -10.26 -4.13 -14.47
C VAL A 34 -9.56 -3.10 -15.36
N LEU A 35 -8.76 -2.20 -14.77
CA LEU A 35 -8.04 -1.19 -15.54
C LEU A 35 -6.90 -1.78 -16.37
N ALA A 36 -6.33 -2.93 -15.97
CA ALA A 36 -5.25 -3.59 -16.68
C ALA A 36 -5.64 -3.99 -18.12
N GLU A 37 -6.91 -4.32 -18.37
CA GLU A 37 -7.42 -4.69 -19.70
C GLU A 37 -7.27 -3.56 -20.74
N LYS A 38 -7.30 -2.30 -20.29
CA LYS A 38 -7.20 -1.10 -21.14
C LYS A 38 -6.02 -0.22 -20.74
N HIS A 39 -4.92 -0.86 -20.32
CA HIS A 39 -3.79 -0.18 -19.67
C HIS A 39 -3.22 0.99 -20.48
N ALA A 40 -3.18 0.90 -21.82
CA ALA A 40 -2.69 1.98 -22.67
C ALA A 40 -3.50 3.29 -22.50
N GLN A 41 -4.79 3.20 -22.19
CA GLN A 41 -5.68 4.34 -21.95
C GLN A 41 -5.83 4.68 -20.46
N THR A 42 -5.50 3.74 -19.58
CA THR A 42 -5.77 3.83 -18.12
C THR A 42 -4.49 3.84 -17.28
N ALA A 43 -3.32 4.03 -17.87
CA ALA A 43 -2.02 3.89 -17.21
C ALA A 43 -1.91 4.69 -15.89
N ILE A 44 -2.36 5.95 -15.86
CA ILE A 44 -2.31 6.79 -14.65
C ILE A 44 -3.32 6.34 -13.59
N PRO A 45 -4.63 6.21 -13.89
CA PRO A 45 -5.59 5.62 -12.94
C PRO A 45 -5.19 4.23 -12.43
N HIS A 46 -4.60 3.40 -13.29
CA HIS A 46 -4.09 2.09 -12.93
C HIS A 46 -2.93 2.19 -11.94
N ALA A 47 -1.91 2.99 -12.25
CA ALA A 47 -0.78 3.22 -11.35
C ALA A 47 -1.23 3.81 -9.99
N PHE A 48 -2.24 4.68 -10.00
CA PHE A 48 -2.86 5.23 -8.79
C PHE A 48 -3.51 4.13 -7.93
N LEU A 49 -4.34 3.26 -8.52
CA LEU A 49 -4.95 2.15 -7.78
C LEU A 49 -3.91 1.15 -7.29
N VAL A 50 -2.89 0.83 -8.10
CA VAL A 50 -1.81 -0.07 -7.68
C VAL A 50 -1.03 0.52 -6.49
N ALA A 51 -0.67 1.80 -6.55
CA ALA A 51 0.06 2.44 -5.47
C ALA A 51 -0.74 2.44 -4.15
N HIS A 52 -2.04 2.75 -4.22
CA HIS A 52 -2.94 2.66 -3.06
C HIS A 52 -3.16 1.23 -2.57
N THR A 53 -3.26 0.27 -3.48
CA THR A 53 -3.34 -1.17 -3.12
C THR A 53 -2.10 -1.56 -2.33
N LEU A 54 -0.90 -1.27 -2.83
CA LEU A 54 0.36 -1.57 -2.16
C LEU A 54 0.46 -0.87 -0.80
N GLU A 55 0.13 0.42 -0.74
CA GLU A 55 0.12 1.19 0.51
C GLU A 55 -0.77 0.51 1.57
N CYS A 56 -1.99 0.15 1.18
CA CYS A 56 -2.95 -0.51 2.07
C CYS A 56 -2.47 -1.90 2.50
N LEU A 57 -1.90 -2.71 1.61
CA LEU A 57 -1.34 -4.03 1.96
C LEU A 57 -0.22 -3.90 3.01
N LEU A 58 0.76 -3.01 2.78
CA LEU A 58 1.89 -2.83 3.68
C LEU A 58 1.44 -2.26 5.03
N LYS A 59 0.50 -1.29 5.03
CA LYS A 59 -0.09 -0.76 6.27
C LYS A 59 -0.91 -1.80 7.03
N ALA A 60 -1.67 -2.66 6.34
CA ALA A 60 -2.40 -3.75 6.97
C ALA A 60 -1.44 -4.69 7.71
N TYR A 61 -0.35 -5.10 7.04
CA TYR A 61 0.67 -5.96 7.64
C TYR A 61 1.33 -5.31 8.86
N VAL A 62 1.87 -4.09 8.70
CA VAL A 62 2.58 -3.40 9.78
C VAL A 62 1.64 -3.12 10.95
N ALA A 63 0.42 -2.67 10.70
CA ALA A 63 -0.55 -2.42 11.76
C ALA A 63 -0.96 -3.70 12.49
N LYS A 64 -1.05 -4.85 11.80
CA LYS A 64 -1.27 -6.15 12.44
C LYS A 64 -0.12 -6.52 13.37
N ARG A 65 1.13 -6.35 12.93
CA ARG A 65 2.33 -6.68 13.71
C ARG A 65 2.49 -5.79 14.95
N LEU A 66 2.20 -4.50 14.81
CA LEU A 66 2.31 -3.53 15.90
C LEU A 66 1.07 -3.44 16.79
N GLY A 67 -0.02 -4.12 16.43
CA GLY A 67 -1.29 -4.07 17.17
C GLY A 67 -2.08 -2.78 16.99
N GLY A 68 -1.80 -1.98 15.95
CA GLY A 68 -2.47 -0.71 15.66
C GLY A 68 -1.71 0.12 14.61
N ASP A 69 -2.27 1.26 14.19
CA ASP A 69 -1.68 2.10 13.12
C ASP A 69 -1.04 3.41 13.61
N LYS A 70 -0.92 3.56 14.93
CA LYS A 70 -0.45 4.79 15.57
C LYS A 70 0.91 5.24 15.07
N GLU A 71 1.84 4.31 14.85
CA GLU A 71 3.17 4.63 14.31
C GLU A 71 3.09 5.10 12.86
N LEU A 72 2.27 4.43 12.03
CA LEU A 72 2.04 4.78 10.63
C LEU A 72 1.47 6.19 10.46
N ARG A 73 0.63 6.64 11.41
CA ARG A 73 0.06 8.00 11.42
C ARG A 73 1.03 9.07 11.91
N LYS A 74 1.94 8.72 12.82
CA LYS A 74 2.90 9.66 13.41
C LYS A 74 4.10 9.93 12.52
N ASP A 75 4.59 8.91 11.84
CA ASP A 75 5.74 9.05 10.95
C ASP A 75 5.29 9.53 9.57
N ALA A 76 5.57 10.80 9.26
CA ALA A 76 5.27 11.39 7.96
C ALA A 76 5.90 10.62 6.79
N LYS A 77 7.05 9.95 7.01
CA LYS A 77 7.71 9.15 5.99
C LYS A 77 6.92 7.88 5.67
N LEU A 78 6.12 7.35 6.59
CA LEU A 78 5.34 6.11 6.37
C LEU A 78 3.94 6.37 5.79
N ARG A 79 3.54 7.63 5.60
CA ARG A 79 2.17 7.94 5.15
C ARG A 79 1.92 7.50 3.71
N HIS A 80 2.79 7.88 2.78
CA HIS A 80 2.64 7.63 1.34
C HIS A 80 3.92 7.15 0.63
N ASN A 81 5.02 6.99 1.36
CA ASN A 81 6.26 6.47 0.77
C ASN A 81 6.23 4.94 0.78
N LEU A 82 6.06 4.35 -0.41
CA LEU A 82 5.94 2.90 -0.55
C LEU A 82 7.25 2.18 -0.24
N GLN A 83 8.40 2.79 -0.54
CA GLN A 83 9.70 2.22 -0.17
C GLN A 83 9.91 2.17 1.35
N ALA A 84 9.53 3.23 2.05
CA ALA A 84 9.64 3.28 3.51
C ALA A 84 8.69 2.27 4.18
N LEU A 85 7.46 2.14 3.66
CA LEU A 85 6.52 1.11 4.10
C LEU A 85 7.02 -0.30 3.82
N TRP A 86 7.65 -0.54 2.66
CA TRP A 86 8.24 -1.82 2.30
C TRP A 86 9.36 -2.20 3.27
N ALA A 87 10.30 -1.28 3.50
CA ALA A 87 11.40 -1.47 4.45
C ALA A 87 10.86 -1.73 5.86
N ARG A 88 9.82 -1.02 6.29
CA ARG A 88 9.20 -1.26 7.59
C ARG A 88 8.53 -2.64 7.65
N ALA A 89 7.78 -3.04 6.63
CA ALA A 89 7.14 -4.35 6.59
C ALA A 89 8.17 -5.49 6.65
N HIS A 90 9.27 -5.37 5.90
CA HIS A 90 10.39 -6.31 5.97
C HIS A 90 11.01 -6.36 7.38
N ALA A 91 11.26 -5.20 8.00
CA ALA A 91 11.79 -5.14 9.37
C ALA A 91 10.84 -5.77 10.41
N GLU A 92 9.54 -5.74 10.17
CA GLU A 92 8.50 -6.43 10.96
C GLU A 92 8.30 -7.90 10.53
N GLY A 93 9.23 -8.46 9.75
CA GLY A 93 9.29 -9.89 9.39
C GLY A 93 8.39 -10.31 8.24
N LEU A 94 7.97 -9.39 7.36
CA LEU A 94 7.31 -9.78 6.12
C LEU A 94 8.32 -10.49 5.22
N ASP A 95 7.96 -11.65 4.68
CA ASP A 95 8.81 -12.45 3.79
C ASP A 95 8.89 -11.84 2.38
N VAL A 96 9.60 -10.70 2.31
CA VAL A 96 9.91 -9.97 1.09
C VAL A 96 11.40 -9.63 1.08
N ALA A 97 11.96 -9.40 -0.11
CA ALA A 97 13.33 -8.94 -0.24
C ALA A 97 13.54 -7.58 0.48
N PRO A 98 14.70 -7.35 1.12
CA PRO A 98 14.99 -6.09 1.80
C PRO A 98 15.01 -4.89 0.85
N ILE A 99 15.44 -5.12 -0.40
CA ILE A 99 15.43 -4.12 -1.46
C ILE A 99 14.12 -4.29 -2.24
N PRO A 100 13.27 -3.25 -2.33
CA PRO A 100 12.03 -3.33 -3.09
C PRO A 100 12.30 -3.49 -4.59
N PRO A 101 11.43 -4.19 -5.33
CA PRO A 101 11.55 -4.29 -6.78
C PRO A 101 11.39 -2.92 -7.44
N GLY A 102 11.92 -2.78 -8.66
CA GLY A 102 12.00 -1.48 -9.36
C GLY A 102 10.65 -0.78 -9.54
N TRP A 103 9.56 -1.55 -9.75
CA TRP A 103 8.22 -0.99 -9.90
C TRP A 103 7.70 -0.33 -8.62
N VAL A 104 8.05 -0.86 -7.42
CA VAL A 104 7.71 -0.24 -6.13
C VAL A 104 8.44 1.07 -5.99
N SER A 105 9.72 1.10 -6.35
CA SER A 105 10.53 2.32 -6.28
C SER A 105 9.98 3.42 -7.18
N GLN A 106 9.60 3.09 -8.41
CA GLN A 106 8.99 4.03 -9.36
C GLN A 106 7.60 4.48 -8.91
N LEU A 107 6.73 3.57 -8.45
CA LEU A 107 5.43 3.98 -7.89
C LEU A 107 5.59 4.87 -6.67
N SER A 108 6.57 4.59 -5.81
CA SER A 108 6.81 5.41 -4.63
C SER A 108 7.09 6.86 -5.03
N GLN A 109 7.89 7.10 -6.07
CA GLN A 109 8.18 8.45 -6.57
C GLN A 109 6.92 9.15 -7.12
N LEU A 110 6.03 8.40 -7.77
CA LEU A 110 4.81 8.94 -8.36
C LEU A 110 3.70 9.19 -7.30
N HIS A 111 3.66 8.34 -6.27
CA HIS A 111 2.62 8.30 -5.25
C HIS A 111 2.93 9.15 -4.02
N SER A 112 4.20 9.24 -3.63
CA SER A 112 4.62 10.10 -2.53
C SER A 112 4.59 11.57 -2.92
N ASP A 113 4.85 12.47 -1.97
CA ASP A 113 5.06 13.89 -2.23
C ASP A 113 6.02 14.09 -3.43
N PRO A 114 5.66 14.89 -4.46
CA PRO A 114 4.55 15.86 -4.53
C PRO A 114 3.23 15.33 -5.14
N TYR A 115 3.02 14.02 -5.16
CA TYR A 115 1.79 13.32 -5.57
C TYR A 115 1.48 13.38 -7.07
N TYR A 116 2.46 13.03 -7.91
CA TYR A 116 2.34 13.10 -9.37
C TYR A 116 1.17 12.33 -9.97
N LEU A 117 0.71 11.24 -9.33
CA LEU A 117 -0.48 10.50 -9.77
C LEU A 117 -1.79 11.29 -9.62
N ARG A 118 -1.77 12.38 -8.83
CA ARG A 118 -2.90 13.30 -8.64
C ARG A 118 -2.69 14.62 -9.36
N TYR A 119 -1.46 15.14 -9.32
CA TYR A 119 -1.11 16.46 -9.82
C TYR A 119 0.18 16.39 -10.64
N SER A 120 0.09 16.55 -11.95
CA SER A 120 1.25 16.56 -12.85
C SER A 120 2.00 17.89 -12.84
N THR A 121 2.31 18.43 -11.66
CA THR A 121 2.97 19.72 -11.50
C THR A 121 4.45 19.63 -11.87
N GLY A 122 4.92 20.51 -12.76
CA GLY A 122 6.35 20.61 -13.08
C GLY A 122 6.94 19.43 -13.87
N VAL A 123 6.10 18.60 -14.52
CA VAL A 123 6.55 17.51 -15.39
C VAL A 123 5.89 17.60 -16.78
N ASN A 124 6.60 17.16 -17.81
CA ASN A 124 6.08 17.13 -19.19
C ASN A 124 5.38 15.81 -19.53
N ALA A 125 5.70 14.73 -18.80
CA ALA A 125 5.14 13.41 -18.98
C ALA A 125 5.32 12.58 -17.71
N ILE A 126 4.47 11.56 -17.54
CA ILE A 126 4.58 10.55 -16.48
C ILE A 126 4.75 9.18 -17.14
N VAL A 127 5.72 8.42 -16.66
CA VAL A 127 5.94 7.03 -17.06
C VAL A 127 5.61 6.13 -15.88
N SER A 128 4.63 5.25 -16.03
CA SER A 128 4.29 4.23 -15.04
C SER A 128 5.20 2.99 -15.20
N PRO A 129 5.31 2.13 -14.16
CA PRO A 129 5.98 0.84 -14.31
C PRO A 129 5.29 -0.06 -15.34
N GLY A 130 6.02 -1.08 -15.80
CA GLY A 130 5.48 -2.09 -16.68
C GLY A 130 4.35 -2.90 -16.02
N LEU A 131 3.24 -3.09 -16.74
CA LEU A 131 2.01 -3.70 -16.23
C LEU A 131 2.22 -5.11 -15.63
N GLN A 132 2.84 -6.01 -16.40
CA GLN A 132 2.95 -7.43 -16.05
C GLN A 132 3.72 -7.71 -14.75
N PRO A 133 4.99 -7.26 -14.58
CA PRO A 133 5.72 -7.50 -13.33
C PRO A 133 5.00 -6.86 -12.14
N MET A 134 4.48 -5.64 -12.32
CA MET A 134 3.78 -4.92 -11.26
C MET A 134 2.52 -5.65 -10.77
N MET A 135 1.66 -6.12 -11.67
CA MET A 135 0.41 -6.79 -11.27
C MET A 135 0.64 -8.19 -10.70
N SER A 136 1.50 -8.99 -11.34
CA SER A 136 1.78 -10.35 -10.87
C SER A 136 2.41 -10.36 -9.48
N GLU A 137 3.39 -9.49 -9.23
CA GLU A 137 4.05 -9.38 -7.92
C GLU A 137 3.13 -8.77 -6.86
N LEU A 138 2.28 -7.78 -7.22
CA LEU A 138 1.30 -7.21 -6.31
C LEU A 138 0.26 -8.25 -5.87
N GLN A 139 -0.23 -9.10 -6.77
CA GLN A 139 -1.16 -10.17 -6.46
C GLN A 139 -0.52 -11.21 -5.52
N GLN A 140 0.73 -11.59 -5.75
CA GLN A 140 1.49 -12.47 -4.85
C GLN A 140 1.64 -11.87 -3.46
N LEU A 141 2.00 -10.58 -3.39
CA LEU A 141 2.09 -9.85 -2.13
C LEU A 141 0.74 -9.78 -1.41
N ALA A 142 -0.36 -9.58 -2.14
CA ALA A 142 -1.70 -9.56 -1.57
C ALA A 142 -2.06 -10.89 -0.91
N VAL A 143 -1.74 -12.02 -1.54
CA VAL A 143 -1.93 -13.37 -0.96
C VAL A 143 -1.11 -13.52 0.33
N LEU A 144 0.17 -13.13 0.30
CA LEU A 144 1.07 -13.20 1.46
C LEU A 144 0.58 -12.34 2.62
N VAL A 145 0.22 -11.08 2.36
CA VAL A 145 -0.27 -10.17 3.42
C VAL A 145 -1.59 -10.66 3.98
N ARG A 146 -2.51 -11.13 3.13
CA ARG A 146 -3.81 -11.66 3.55
C ARG A 146 -3.65 -12.84 4.52
N SER A 147 -2.76 -13.79 4.23
CA SER A 147 -2.59 -14.96 5.10
C SER A 147 -2.09 -14.57 6.49
N VAL A 148 -1.17 -13.61 6.57
CA VAL A 148 -0.67 -13.11 7.87
C VAL A 148 -1.73 -12.30 8.61
N VAL A 149 -2.44 -11.41 7.93
CA VAL A 149 -3.40 -10.50 8.56
C VAL A 149 -4.63 -11.26 9.09
N THR A 150 -5.11 -12.24 8.32
CA THR A 150 -6.30 -13.05 8.66
C THR A 150 -5.97 -14.30 9.47
N GLY A 151 -4.74 -14.80 9.43
CA GLY A 151 -4.33 -16.03 10.10
C GLY A 151 -4.84 -17.31 9.42
N VAL A 152 -5.21 -17.22 8.14
CA VAL A 152 -5.74 -18.32 7.31
C VAL A 152 -4.88 -18.50 6.07
#